data_AF-A0A329B450-F1
#
_entry.id   AF-A0A329B450-F1
#
_cell.length_a   1.000
_cell.length_b   1.000
_cell.length_c   1.000
_cell.angle_alpha   90.00
_cell.angle_beta   90.00
_cell.angle_gamma   90.00
#
_symmetry.space_group_name_H-M   'P 1'
#
loop_
_entity.id
_entity.type
_entity.pdbx_description
1 polymer ?
#
loop_
_entity_poly.entity_id
_entity_poly.type
_entity_poly.pdbx_seq_one_letter_code
_entity_poly.pdbx_strand_id
1 'polypeptide(L)'
;MPMTVARLHQILGDLIAAGHGQRPVCINKTTFRPPGGQEGSVILDVGSASGPEWVPTRDDSDCNPWRQDSNEAGRRVVVLRGLHE
;
A
#
# COMPACT_ATOMS: atom_id res chain seq x y z
N MET A 1 -24.16 -10.74 13.77
CA MET A 1 -23.99 -11.72 12.68
C MET A 1 -22.51 -11.80 12.32
N PRO A 2 -21.92 -12.99 12.21
CA PRO A 2 -20.51 -13.13 11.82
C PRO A 2 -20.32 -12.66 10.37
N MET A 3 -19.20 -11.98 10.11
CA MET A 3 -18.85 -11.47 8.79
C MET A 3 -18.45 -12.63 7.88
N THR A 4 -19.21 -12.86 6.80
CA THR A 4 -18.91 -13.90 5.81
C THR A 4 -18.17 -13.32 4.62
N VAL A 5 -17.38 -14.15 3.94
CA VAL A 5 -16.67 -13.76 2.70
C VAL A 5 -17.66 -13.22 1.66
N ALA A 6 -18.81 -13.88 1.47
CA ALA A 6 -19.84 -13.43 0.54
C ALA A 6 -20.35 -12.01 0.88
N ARG A 7 -20.56 -11.72 2.17
CA ARG A 7 -21.01 -10.39 2.61
C ARG A 7 -19.92 -9.33 2.41
N LEU A 8 -18.65 -9.67 2.65
CA LEU A 8 -17.53 -8.78 2.35
C LEU A 8 -17.47 -8.42 0.87
N HIS A 9 -17.58 -9.40 -0.03
CA HIS A 9 -17.59 -9.17 -1.47
C HIS A 9 -18.74 -8.26 -1.91
N GLN A 10 -19.93 -8.43 -1.33
CA GLN A 10 -21.07 -7.57 -1.63
C GLN A 10 -20.81 -6.12 -1.21
N ILE A 11 -20.30 -5.90 0.01
CA ILE A 11 -19.96 -4.57 0.51
C ILE A 11 -18.87 -3.91 -0.36
N LEU A 12 -17.84 -4.65 -0.76
CA LEU A 12 -16.81 -4.15 -1.67
C LEU A 12 -17.39 -3.77 -3.04
N GLY A 13 -18.33 -4.57 -3.56
CA GLY A 13 -19.05 -4.26 -4.80
C GLY A 13 -19.86 -2.98 -4.70
N ASP A 14 -20.60 -2.79 -3.61
CA ASP A 14 -21.39 -1.57 -3.35
C ASP A 14 -20.50 -0.32 -3.29
N LEU A 15 -19.32 -0.43 -2.67
CA LEU A 15 -18.34 0.67 -2.61
C LEU A 15 -17.81 1.03 -4.01
N ILE A 16 -17.48 0.03 -4.83
CA ILE A 16 -17.04 0.26 -6.21
C ILE A 16 -18.15 0.93 -7.03
N ALA A 17 -19.39 0.45 -6.91
CA ALA A 17 -20.56 1.01 -7.60
C ALA A 17 -20.86 2.45 -7.16
N ALA A 18 -20.61 2.79 -5.89
CA ALA A 18 -20.69 4.15 -5.37
C ALA A 18 -19.54 5.08 -5.84
N GLY A 19 -18.65 4.60 -6.71
CA GLY A 19 -17.55 5.39 -7.27
C GLY A 19 -16.31 5.45 -6.38
N HIS A 20 -16.23 4.62 -5.33
CA HIS A 20 -14.97 4.45 -4.60
C HIS A 20 -13.98 3.69 -5.49
N GLY A 21 -13.09 4.44 -6.14
CA GLY A 21 -12.04 3.87 -6.98
C GLY A 21 -11.03 3.07 -6.16
N GLN A 22 -10.48 2.00 -6.76
CA GLN A 22 -9.31 1.33 -6.23
C GLN A 22 -8.11 2.28 -6.33
N ARG A 23 -7.61 2.75 -5.18
CA ARG A 23 -6.39 3.55 -5.15
C ARG A 23 -5.21 2.65 -4.83
N PRO A 24 -4.10 2.75 -5.59
CA PRO A 24 -2.90 2.01 -5.24
C PRO A 24 -2.39 2.46 -3.87
N VAL A 25 -2.16 1.49 -3.00
CA VAL A 25 -1.51 1.68 -1.69
C VAL A 25 -0.08 1.19 -1.75
N CYS A 26 0.81 1.83 -1.00
CA CYS A 26 2.18 1.38 -0.83
C CYS A 26 2.40 0.92 0.62
N ILE A 27 3.18 -0.14 0.79
CA ILE A 27 3.50 -0.71 2.09
C ILE A 27 4.87 -0.18 2.50
N ASN A 28 4.96 0.44 3.68
CA ASN A 28 6.25 0.80 4.24
C ASN A 28 6.95 -0.45 4.80
N LYS A 29 7.83 -1.03 3.97
CA LYS A 29 8.59 -2.24 4.29
C LYS A 29 9.50 -2.10 5.53
N THR A 30 9.87 -0.88 5.96
CA THR A 30 10.67 -0.73 7.18
C THR A 30 9.85 -1.05 8.44
N THR A 31 8.56 -0.70 8.42
CA THR A 31 7.61 -0.88 9.53
C THR A 31 6.86 -2.22 9.48
N PHE A 32 6.76 -2.84 8.30
CA PHE A 32 6.17 -4.17 8.12
C PHE A 32 7.27 -5.25 8.15
N ARG A 33 7.82 -5.49 9.33
CA ARG A 33 8.78 -6.58 9.56
C ARG A 33 8.11 -7.75 10.26
N PRO A 34 8.29 -8.99 9.77
CA PRO A 34 7.87 -10.15 10.53
C PRO A 34 8.66 -10.22 11.85
N PRO A 35 8.04 -10.61 12.97
CA PRO A 35 8.77 -10.83 14.21
C PRO A 35 9.72 -12.03 14.02
N GLY A 36 11.02 -11.75 13.93
CA GLY A 36 12.11 -12.72 14.06
C GLY A 36 12.11 -13.88 13.06
N GLY A 37 12.59 -13.64 11.84
CA GLY A 37 13.14 -14.70 10.97
C GLY A 37 12.18 -15.82 10.54
N GLN A 38 10.86 -15.63 10.67
CA GLN A 38 9.91 -16.66 10.25
C GLN A 38 9.93 -16.82 8.74
N GLU A 39 10.36 -18.00 8.28
CA GLU A 39 10.09 -18.46 6.93
C GLU A 39 8.61 -18.83 6.82
N GLY A 40 7.88 -18.12 5.95
CA GLY A 40 6.45 -18.33 5.75
C GLY A 40 5.72 -17.05 5.37
N SER A 41 4.40 -17.16 5.14
CA SER A 41 3.52 -16.01 4.95
C SER A 41 2.86 -15.64 6.28
N VAL A 42 3.12 -14.43 6.78
CA VAL A 42 2.48 -13.89 7.98
C VAL A 42 1.50 -12.79 7.62
N ILE A 43 0.36 -12.73 8.31
CA ILE A 43 -0.58 -11.62 8.24
C ILE A 43 -0.18 -10.63 9.34
N LEU A 44 0.21 -9.42 8.95
CA LEU A 44 0.62 -8.35 9.87
C LEU A 44 -0.48 -7.29 9.93
N ASP A 45 -0.85 -6.89 11.14
CA ASP A 45 -1.81 -5.80 11.35
C ASP A 45 -1.26 -4.46 10.83
N VAL A 46 -2.15 -3.67 10.25
CA VAL A 46 -1.85 -2.30 9.83
C VAL A 46 -1.93 -1.40 11.06
N GLY A 47 -0.82 -0.76 11.43
CA GLY A 47 -0.76 0.16 12.57
C GLY A 47 -1.28 1.55 12.21
N SER A 48 -0.96 2.05 11.02
CA SER A 48 -1.50 3.31 10.54
C SER A 48 -1.56 3.38 9.01
N ALA A 49 -2.43 4.24 8.50
CA ALA A 49 -2.47 4.62 7.10
C ALA A 49 -2.27 6.14 7.01
N SER A 50 -1.35 6.58 6.15
CA SER A 50 -1.04 7.99 5.96
C SER A 50 -1.07 8.35 4.47
N GLY A 51 -1.55 9.55 4.17
CA GLY A 51 -1.45 10.11 2.83
C GLY A 51 -2.68 10.87 2.33
N PRO A 52 -2.67 11.28 1.06
CA PRO A 52 -1.69 10.90 0.02
C PRO A 52 -0.31 11.56 0.17
N GLU A 53 0.72 10.73 0.40
CA GLU A 53 2.14 11.12 0.49
C GLU A 53 2.79 11.03 -0.89
N TRP A 54 3.78 11.89 -1.17
CA TRP A 54 4.61 11.75 -2.38
C TRP A 54 5.67 10.68 -2.12
N VAL A 55 5.72 9.67 -2.99
CA VAL A 55 6.72 8.61 -2.95
C VAL A 55 7.55 8.67 -4.24
N PRO A 56 8.89 8.79 -4.13
CA PRO A 56 9.76 8.73 -5.29
C PRO A 56 9.71 7.35 -5.93
N THR A 57 9.74 7.30 -7.26
CA THR A 57 10.04 6.07 -8.01
C THR A 57 11.55 5.87 -7.94
N ARG A 58 12.05 5.31 -6.84
CA ARG A 58 13.43 4.89 -6.73
C ARG A 58 13.56 3.51 -7.36
N ASP A 59 14.09 3.45 -8.58
CA ASP A 59 14.51 2.20 -9.19
C ASP A 59 16.01 2.00 -8.89
N ASP A 60 16.39 0.85 -8.32
CA ASP A 60 17.80 0.41 -8.24
C ASP A 60 18.26 -0.20 -9.58
N SER A 61 17.45 -0.06 -10.64
CA SER A 61 17.80 -0.44 -12.00
C SER A 61 18.30 0.77 -12.80
N ASP A 62 19.37 0.60 -13.58
CA ASP A 62 20.04 1.59 -14.46
C ASP A 62 19.14 2.27 -15.53
N CYS A 63 17.82 2.03 -15.51
CA CYS A 63 16.86 2.59 -16.45
C CYS A 63 15.94 3.59 -15.75
N ASN A 64 16.50 4.69 -15.24
CA ASN A 64 15.72 5.72 -14.58
C ASN A 64 15.02 6.61 -15.64
N PRO A 65 13.67 6.65 -15.72
CA PRO A 65 12.99 7.62 -16.55
C PRO A 65 13.05 8.97 -15.84
N TRP A 66 14.16 9.69 -16.02
CA TRP A 66 14.21 11.11 -15.71
C TRP A 66 13.11 11.80 -16.50
N ARG A 67 12.26 12.58 -15.83
CA ARG A 67 11.40 13.50 -16.56
C ARG A 67 12.29 14.49 -17.30
N GLN A 68 11.80 14.99 -18.45
CA GLN A 68 12.53 15.90 -19.33
C GLN A 68 13.01 17.19 -18.61
N ASP A 69 12.42 17.51 -17.46
CA ASP A 69 12.73 18.64 -16.58
C ASP A 69 13.76 18.33 -15.47
N SER A 70 14.44 17.18 -15.54
CA SER A 70 15.41 16.72 -14.52
C SER A 70 14.83 16.52 -13.12
N ASN A 71 13.50 16.44 -12.98
CA ASN A 71 12.85 16.17 -11.70
C ASN A 71 12.64 14.66 -11.47
N GLU A 72 12.71 14.24 -10.21
CA GLU A 72 12.51 12.85 -9.82
C GLU A 72 11.08 12.39 -10.14
N ALA A 73 10.95 11.30 -10.88
CA ALA A 73 9.64 10.71 -11.13
C ALA A 73 9.10 10.13 -9.82
N GLY A 74 7.84 10.43 -9.49
CA GLY A 74 7.18 9.91 -8.29
C GLY A 74 5.67 9.87 -8.44
N ARG A 75 4.98 9.32 -7.43
CA ARG A 75 3.52 9.22 -7.38
C ARG A 75 2.97 9.56 -6.00
N ARG A 76 1.77 10.14 -5.96
CA ARG A 76 1.03 10.38 -4.71
C ARG A 76 0.20 9.14 -4.36
N VAL A 77 0.52 8.51 -3.23
CA VAL A 77 -0.10 7.26 -2.80
C VAL A 77 -0.43 7.30 -1.31
N VAL A 78 -1.38 6.47 -0.90
CA VAL A 78 -1.59 6.18 0.52
C VAL A 78 -0.53 5.15 0.95
N VAL A 79 0.16 5.43 2.03
CA VAL A 79 1.21 4.59 2.60
C VAL A 79 0.68 3.92 3.86
N LEU A 80 0.71 2.60 3.88
CA LEU A 80 0.39 1.79 5.06
C LEU A 80 1.67 1.58 5.87
N ARG A 81 1.58 1.70 7.20
CA ARG A 81 2.68 1.46 8.15
C ARG A 81 2.27 0.37 9.14
N GLY A 82 3.24 -0.46 9.51
CA GLY A 82 3.07 -1.51 10.52
C GLY A 82 3.05 -0.94 11.93
N LEU A 83 2.90 -1.81 12.93
CA LEU A 83 2.86 -1.44 14.36
C LEU A 83 4.24 -1.17 14.97
N HIS A 84 5.33 -1.44 14.24
CA HIS A 84 6.69 -1.20 14.70
C HIS A 84 7.21 0.15 14.20
N GLU A 85 7.53 1.04 15.14
CA GLU A 85 8.26 2.30 14.94
C GLU A 85 9.77 2.11 15.12
#